data_AF-A0A7X7N998-F1
#
_entry.id   AF-A0A7X7N998-F1
#
_cell.length_a   1.000
_cell.length_b   1.000
_cell.length_c   1.000
_cell.angle_alpha   90.00
_cell.angle_beta   90.00
_cell.angle_gamma   90.00
#
_symmetry.space_group_name_H-M   'P 1'
#
loop_
_entity.id
_entity.type
_entity.pdbx_description
1 polymer ?
#
loop_
_entity_poly.entity_id
_entity_poly.type
_entity_poly.pdbx_seq_one_letter_code
_entity_poly.pdbx_strand_id
1 'polypeptide(L)' 'MACPAQAIYMLEDTAVIDQKLCRHCGICYDSCPTEAISVHEDNNQKQEQEKP' A
#
# COMPACT_ATOMS: atom_id res chain seq x y z
N MET A 1 4.79 -10.40 6.12
CA MET A 1 4.78 -10.50 4.64
C MET A 1 3.34 -10.68 4.17
N ALA A 2 2.55 -9.59 4.09
CA ALA A 2 1.12 -9.67 3.79
C ALA A 2 0.80 -9.68 2.28
N CYS A 3 1.72 -9.19 1.43
CA CYS A 3 1.49 -9.12 -0.01
C CYS A 3 2.09 -10.34 -0.74
N PRO A 4 1.28 -11.19 -1.39
CA PRO A 4 1.78 -12.34 -2.14
C PRO A 4 2.56 -11.93 -3.41
N ALA A 5 2.30 -10.73 -3.94
CA ALA A 5 3.03 -10.17 -5.06
C ALA A 5 4.39 -9.56 -4.64
N GLN A 6 4.74 -9.62 -3.35
CA GLN A 6 5.95 -9.02 -2.79
C GLN A 6 6.08 -7.52 -3.12
N ALA A 7 4.93 -6.83 -3.23
CA ALA A 7 4.88 -5.41 -3.57
C ALA A 7 5.10 -4.48 -2.36
N ILE A 8 5.35 -5.02 -1.16
CA ILE A 8 5.49 -4.22 0.07
C ILE A 8 6.90 -4.38 0.59
N TYR A 9 7.56 -3.26 0.86
CA TYR A 9 8.89 -3.19 1.45
C TYR A 9 8.91 -2.15 2.58
N MET A 10 9.81 -2.33 3.55
CA MET A 10 10.00 -1.36 4.63
C MET A 10 11.17 -0.44 4.28
N LEU A 11 10.90 0.86 4.32
CA LEU A 11 11.92 1.90 4.30
C LEU A 11 11.97 2.51 5.68
N GLU A 12 13.04 2.23 6.42
CA GLU A 12 13.23 2.65 7.81
C GLU A 12 12.08 2.13 8.68
N ASP A 13 11.13 3.00 9.04
CA ASP A 13 9.95 2.69 9.86
C ASP A 13 8.62 2.83 9.07
N THR A 14 8.70 3.04 7.76
CA THR A 14 7.55 3.26 6.88
C THR A 14 7.38 2.08 5.91
N ALA A 15 6.18 1.50 5.89
CA ALA A 15 5.82 0.50 4.89
C ALA A 15 5.48 1.20 3.57
N VAL A 16 6.18 0.85 2.51
CA VAL A 16 5.99 1.40 1.17
C VAL A 16 5.49 0.32 0.22
N ILE A 17 4.53 0.68 -0.63
CA ILE A 17 3.90 -0.23 -1.59
C ILE A 17 4.37 0.15 -3.00
N ASP A 18 5.03 -0.79 -3.69
CA ASP A 18 5.34 -0.64 -5.11
C ASP A 18 4.05 -0.78 -5.93
N GLN A 19 3.51 0.36 -6.36
CA GLN A 19 2.29 0.41 -7.17
C GLN A 19 2.42 -0.28 -8.54
N LYS A 20 3.64 -0.55 -9.03
CA LYS A 20 3.84 -1.32 -10.27
C LYS A 20 3.62 -2.82 -10.06
N LEU A 21 3.92 -3.31 -8.86
CA LEU A 21 3.72 -4.71 -8.48
C LEU A 21 2.37 -4.92 -7.76
N CYS A 22 1.82 -3.86 -7.16
CA CYS A 22 0.55 -3.87 -6.47
C CYS A 22 -0.59 -4.23 -7.42
N ARG A 23 -1.35 -5.28 -7.05
CA ARG A 23 -2.53 -5.72 -7.80
C ARG A 23 -3.84 -5.25 -7.17
N HIS A 24 -3.78 -4.30 -6.25
CA HIS A 24 -4.94 -3.74 -5.54
C HIS A 24 -5.84 -4.82 -4.90
N CYS A 25 -5.23 -5.85 -4.33
CA CYS A 25 -5.96 -7.00 -3.75
C CYS A 25 -6.59 -6.74 -2.38
N GLY A 26 -6.29 -5.62 -1.72
CA GLY A 26 -6.84 -5.25 -0.41
C GLY A 26 -6.24 -5.98 0.80
N ILE A 27 -5.45 -7.05 0.63
CA ILE A 27 -4.94 -7.86 1.76
C ILE A 27 -4.15 -7.03 2.79
N CYS A 28 -3.33 -6.09 2.32
CA CYS A 28 -2.54 -5.25 3.21
C CYS A 28 -3.41 -4.30 4.05
N TYR A 29 -4.53 -3.84 3.50
CA TYR A 29 -5.50 -3.01 4.21
C TYR A 29 -6.16 -3.81 5.35
N ASP A 30 -6.74 -4.98 5.05
CA ASP A 30 -7.35 -5.86 6.05
C ASP A 30 -6.36 -6.35 7.13
N SER A 31 -5.10 -6.54 6.76
CA SER A 31 -4.08 -7.02 7.69
C SER A 31 -3.45 -5.90 8.53
N CYS A 32 -3.74 -4.63 8.25
CA CYS A 32 -3.09 -3.50 8.93
C CYS A 32 -3.75 -3.24 10.30
N PRO A 33 -3.07 -3.53 11.43
CA PRO A 33 -3.68 -3.37 12.75
C PRO A 33 -3.89 -1.91 13.16
N THR A 34 -3.19 -0.99 12.49
CA THR A 34 -3.27 0.46 12.74
C THR A 34 -4.10 1.18 11.69
N GLU A 35 -4.71 0.46 10.74
CA GLU A 35 -5.53 1.03 9.66
C GLU A 35 -4.79 2.15 8.89
N ALA A 36 -3.46 2.07 8.81
CA ALA A 36 -2.61 3.10 8.22
C ALA A 36 -2.70 3.17 6.68
N ILE A 37 -3.30 2.17 6.06
CA ILE A 37 -3.45 2.07 4.60
C ILE A 37 -4.85 2.54 4.24
N SER A 38 -4.98 3.36 3.19
CA SER A 38 -6.28 3.74 2.62
C SER A 38 -6.37 3.19 1.20
N VAL A 39 -7.46 2.47 0.90
CA VAL A 39 -7.76 1.98 -0.45
C VAL A 39 -8.73 2.95 -1.09
N HIS A 40 -8.26 3.74 -2.04
CA HIS A 40 -9.11 4.60 -2.85
C HIS A 40 -9.41 3.91 -4.18
N GLU A 41 -10.70 3.83 -4.56
CA GLU A 41 -11.08 3.40 -5.90
C GLU A 41 -10.71 4.49 -6.90
N ASP A 42 -9.56 4.32 -7.56
CA ASP A 42 -9.01 5.31 -8.49
C ASP A 42 -9.86 5.43 -9.78
N ASN A 43 -10.85 6.31 -9.78
CA ASN A 43 -11.30 6.97 -11.02
C ASN A 43 -10.46 8.25 -11.21
N ASN A 44 -9.21 8.07 -11.66
CA ASN A 44 -8.32 9.13 -12.16
C ASN A 44 -7.91 10.22 -11.15
N GLN A 45 -6.99 9.91 -10.22
CA GLN A 45 -6.05 10.90 -9.70
C GLN A 45 -4.81 10.21 -9.11
N LYS A 46 -3.64 10.59 -9.64
CA LYS A 46 -2.32 10.13 -9.20
C LYS A 46 -2.11 10.58 -7.75
N GLN A 47 -2.01 9.65 -6.81
CA GLN A 47 -1.66 9.97 -5.43
C GLN A 47 -0.27 9.43 -5.11
N GLU A 48 0.68 10.36 -5.27
CA GLU A 48 2.02 10.41 -4.70
C GLU A 48 1.93 10.10 -3.20
N GLN A 49 2.52 8.99 -2.77
CA GLN A 49 2.62 8.62 -1.36
C GLN A 49 3.84 9.31 -0.75
N GLU A 50 3.77 10.64 -0.66
CA GLU A 50 4.66 11.45 0.17
C GLU A 50 3.79 12.40 1.01
N LYS A 51 3.60 12.10 2.29
CA LYS A 51 3.50 13.15 3.33
C LYS A 51 3.25 12.60 4.74
N PRO A 52 3.66 13.35 5.77
CA PRO A 52 4.89 14.11 6.01
C PRO A 52 5.83 13.42 7.01
#